data_AF-A0A2B4SPP5-F1
#
_entry.id   AF-A0A2B4SPP5-F1
#
_cell.length_a   1.000
_cell.length_b   1.000
_cell.length_c   1.000
_cell.angle_alpha   90.00
_cell.angle_beta   90.00
_cell.angle_gamma   90.00
#
_symmetry.space_group_name_H-M   'P 1'
#
loop_
_entity.id
_entity.type
_entity.pdbx_description
1 polymer ?
#
loop_
_entity_poly.entity_id
_entity_poly.type
_entity_poly.pdbx_seq_one_letter_code
_entity_poly.pdbx_strand_id
1 'polypeptide(L)'
;MSGQSLNAILNRLTTDVVQLRKDKKRDALLCWEPIVKEILDEVKRKDHRFRALHIFPTGSYYERVKIKEPDEFDLMLIMDNLELDDAPFEEEDGFSSPPFGFTTVMIDMGEERLWQQDRWVNRQGMLNASQVKAVFGRLVRGAVVEKRYRNVDVKSEGPAVTLKITKQGREYSVDLTLAIKDYTWPEDAEEW
;
A
#
# COMPACT_ATOMS: atom_id res chain seq x y z
N MET A 1 33.56 30.62 -6.48
CA MET A 1 32.23 30.73 -5.83
C MET A 1 32.40 30.40 -4.36
N SER A 2 31.96 31.26 -3.44
CA SER A 2 32.00 30.97 -1.99
C SER A 2 30.90 29.95 -1.63
N GLY A 3 31.12 29.13 -0.60
CA GLY A 3 30.12 28.14 -0.15
C GLY A 3 28.76 28.73 0.20
N GLN A 4 28.71 30.00 0.64
CA GLN A 4 27.47 30.75 0.89
C GLN A 4 26.68 31.05 -0.39
N SER A 5 27.35 31.30 -1.52
CA SER A 5 26.71 31.52 -2.82
C SER A 5 26.10 30.24 -3.38
N LEU A 6 26.76 29.09 -3.19
CA LEU A 6 26.25 27.80 -3.64
C LEU A 6 24.99 27.38 -2.85
N ASN A 7 25.02 27.51 -1.52
CA ASN A 7 23.87 27.19 -0.67
C ASN A 7 22.64 28.05 -1.00
N ALA A 8 22.84 29.34 -1.28
CA ALA A 8 21.74 30.22 -1.69
C ALA A 8 21.11 29.79 -3.03
N ILE A 9 21.93 29.40 -4.00
CA ILE A 9 21.46 28.91 -5.31
C ILE A 9 20.70 27.59 -5.16
N LEU A 10 21.25 26.64 -4.40
CA LEU A 10 20.61 25.35 -4.15
C LEU A 10 19.29 25.49 -3.41
N ASN A 11 19.21 26.36 -2.40
CA ASN A 11 17.98 26.64 -1.68
C ASN A 11 16.91 27.27 -2.58
N ARG A 12 17.31 28.20 -3.45
CA ARG A 12 16.39 28.82 -4.42
C ARG A 12 15.87 27.80 -5.43
N LEU A 13 16.75 26.99 -6.02
CA LEU A 13 16.37 25.93 -6.95
C LEU A 13 15.44 24.90 -6.27
N THR A 14 15.75 24.55 -5.02
CA THR A 14 14.93 23.64 -4.23
C THR A 14 13.55 24.22 -3.97
N THR A 15 13.45 25.51 -3.62
CA THR A 15 12.17 26.15 -3.29
C THR A 15 11.31 26.40 -4.53
N ASP A 16 11.93 26.86 -5.63
CA ASP A 16 11.21 27.37 -6.78
C ASP A 16 10.90 26.27 -7.83
N VAL A 17 11.74 25.24 -7.89
CA VAL A 17 11.71 24.21 -8.94
C VAL A 17 11.44 22.81 -8.39
N VAL A 18 12.12 22.41 -7.31
CA VAL A 18 12.06 21.04 -6.77
C VAL A 18 10.84 20.85 -5.86
N GLN A 19 10.58 21.81 -4.97
CA GLN A 19 9.42 21.76 -4.09
C GLN A 19 8.16 21.99 -4.91
N LEU A 20 7.36 20.92 -5.03
CA LEU A 20 5.97 20.98 -5.46
C LEU A 20 5.27 22.14 -4.75
N ARG A 21 4.68 23.05 -5.52
CA ARG A 21 3.83 24.12 -4.98
C ARG A 21 2.76 23.47 -4.10
N LYS A 22 2.77 23.83 -2.80
CA LYS A 22 1.89 23.26 -1.77
C LYS A 22 0.42 23.23 -2.21
N ASP A 23 -0.01 24.20 -3.01
CA ASP A 23 -1.36 24.31 -3.53
C ASP A 23 -1.72 23.17 -4.50
N LYS A 24 -0.84 22.85 -5.47
CA LYS A 24 -1.08 21.73 -6.41
C LYS A 24 -1.20 20.40 -5.70
N LYS A 25 -0.41 20.20 -4.63
CA LYS A 25 -0.45 19.01 -3.78
C LYS A 25 -1.77 18.92 -3.03
N ARG A 26 -2.22 20.03 -2.44
CA ARG A 26 -3.51 20.10 -1.75
C ARG A 26 -4.67 19.81 -2.69
N ASP A 27 -4.64 20.36 -3.89
CA ASP A 27 -5.69 20.16 -4.89
C ASP A 27 -5.77 18.70 -5.35
N ALA A 28 -4.63 18.03 -5.51
CA ALA A 28 -4.59 16.60 -5.82
C ALA A 28 -5.21 15.75 -4.70
N LEU A 29 -4.90 16.03 -3.43
CA LEU A 29 -5.50 15.33 -2.29
C LEU A 29 -7.01 15.49 -2.23
N LEU A 30 -7.49 16.73 -2.31
CA LEU A 30 -8.92 17.03 -2.29
C LEU A 30 -9.65 16.37 -3.48
N CYS A 31 -8.92 15.98 -4.52
CA CYS A 31 -9.44 15.22 -5.64
C CYS A 31 -9.57 13.72 -5.34
N TRP A 32 -8.48 13.03 -5.01
CA TRP A 32 -8.48 11.57 -4.93
C TRP A 32 -8.81 11.02 -3.54
N GLU A 33 -8.48 11.74 -2.47
CA GLU A 33 -8.56 11.22 -1.09
C GLU A 33 -10.00 10.82 -0.68
N PRO A 34 -11.04 11.61 -0.97
CA PRO A 34 -12.41 11.22 -0.64
C PRO A 34 -12.86 9.94 -1.36
N ILE A 35 -12.44 9.77 -2.62
CA ILE A 35 -12.76 8.61 -3.45
C ILE A 35 -12.11 7.36 -2.86
N VAL A 36 -10.82 7.45 -2.53
CA VAL A 36 -10.07 6.34 -1.91
C VAL A 36 -10.69 5.95 -0.58
N LYS A 37 -10.99 6.92 0.30
CA LYS A 37 -11.60 6.66 1.61
C LYS A 37 -12.94 5.93 1.46
N GLU A 38 -13.81 6.40 0.58
CA GLU A 38 -15.11 5.77 0.37
C GLU A 38 -14.99 4.35 -0.21
N ILE A 39 -14.04 4.11 -1.11
CA ILE A 39 -13.74 2.77 -1.62
C ILE A 39 -13.26 1.86 -0.48
N LEU A 40 -12.32 2.32 0.35
CA LEU A 40 -11.80 1.54 1.48
C LEU A 40 -12.88 1.25 2.53
N ASP A 41 -13.75 2.22 2.82
CA ASP A 41 -14.89 2.01 3.73
C ASP A 41 -15.85 0.94 3.20
N GLU A 42 -16.06 0.88 1.88
CA GLU A 42 -16.87 -0.15 1.24
C GLU A 42 -16.19 -1.54 1.32
N VAL A 43 -14.87 -1.61 1.13
CA VAL A 43 -14.08 -2.85 1.30
C VAL A 43 -14.22 -3.35 2.75
N LYS A 44 -13.99 -2.47 3.73
CA LYS A 44 -14.11 -2.78 5.18
C LYS A 44 -15.51 -3.28 5.56
N ARG A 45 -16.55 -2.73 4.94
CA ARG A 45 -17.94 -3.10 5.18
C ARG A 45 -18.29 -4.48 4.60
N LYS A 46 -17.73 -4.81 3.44
CA LYS A 46 -18.05 -6.05 2.71
C LYS A 46 -17.30 -7.27 3.21
N ASP A 47 -16.10 -7.08 3.73
CA ASP A 47 -15.25 -8.18 4.18
C ASP A 47 -14.57 -7.83 5.50
N HIS A 48 -14.96 -8.56 6.54
CA HIS A 48 -14.46 -8.38 7.90
C HIS A 48 -12.94 -8.56 8.04
N ARG A 49 -12.29 -9.26 7.11
CA ARG A 49 -10.82 -9.45 7.09
C ARG A 49 -10.08 -8.16 6.72
N PHE A 50 -10.78 -7.14 6.25
CA PHE A 50 -10.22 -5.81 6.03
C PHE A 50 -10.76 -4.78 7.01
N ARG A 51 -11.55 -5.15 8.03
CA ARG A 51 -12.25 -4.19 8.90
C ARG A 51 -11.31 -3.23 9.63
N ALA A 52 -10.12 -3.70 10.01
CA ALA A 52 -9.09 -2.91 10.70
C ALA A 52 -8.11 -2.21 9.74
N LEU A 53 -8.34 -2.28 8.42
CA LEU A 53 -7.45 -1.71 7.42
C LEU A 53 -7.31 -0.18 7.62
N HIS A 54 -6.10 0.35 7.65
CA HIS A 54 -5.91 1.80 7.74
C HIS A 54 -4.72 2.27 6.89
N ILE A 55 -4.76 3.52 6.45
CA ILE A 55 -3.66 4.11 5.68
C ILE A 55 -2.53 4.44 6.66
N PHE A 56 -1.35 3.87 6.44
CA PHE A 56 -0.13 4.27 7.13
C PHE A 56 0.40 5.54 6.48
N PRO A 57 0.65 6.62 7.24
CA PRO A 57 1.10 7.90 6.69
C PRO A 57 2.60 7.86 6.35
N THR A 58 2.99 7.02 5.40
CA THR A 58 4.38 6.88 4.90
C THR A 58 4.44 6.99 3.39
N GLY A 59 5.64 7.31 2.88
CA GLY A 59 5.91 7.40 1.46
C GLY A 59 6.23 8.82 1.02
N SER A 60 6.77 8.92 -0.19
CA SER A 60 7.34 10.14 -0.77
C SER A 60 6.41 11.37 -0.71
N TYR A 61 5.10 11.10 -0.76
CA TYR A 61 4.06 12.09 -0.57
C TYR A 61 4.03 12.68 0.86
N TYR A 62 4.06 11.87 1.92
CA TYR A 62 4.10 12.34 3.30
C TYR A 62 5.47 12.91 3.68
N GLU A 63 6.54 12.33 3.13
CA GLU A 63 7.94 12.68 3.39
C GLU A 63 8.42 13.94 2.64
N ARG A 64 7.58 14.51 1.76
CA ARG A 64 7.87 15.73 0.97
C ARG A 64 9.04 15.57 -0.02
N VAL A 65 9.32 14.35 -0.46
CA VAL A 65 10.47 14.04 -1.34
C VAL A 65 10.09 13.84 -2.82
N LYS A 66 8.83 14.05 -3.23
CA LYS A 66 8.45 14.00 -4.66
C LYS A 66 9.02 15.18 -5.44
N ILE A 67 9.75 14.87 -6.52
CA ILE A 67 10.51 15.81 -7.38
C ILE A 67 9.76 16.10 -8.71
N LYS A 68 8.55 15.55 -8.93
CA LYS A 68 7.72 15.73 -10.16
C LYS A 68 6.27 16.14 -9.82
N GLU A 69 5.38 16.27 -10.82
CA GLU A 69 3.96 16.60 -10.59
C GLU A 69 3.30 15.62 -9.59
N PRO A 70 2.26 16.03 -8.83
CA PRO A 70 1.63 15.18 -7.84
C PRO A 70 0.54 14.32 -8.52
N ASP A 71 0.95 13.50 -9.48
CA ASP A 71 0.10 12.60 -10.26
C ASP A 71 0.14 11.16 -9.73
N GLU A 72 1.23 10.73 -9.11
CA GLU A 72 1.36 9.39 -8.50
C GLU A 72 1.37 9.43 -6.96
N PHE A 73 0.69 8.50 -6.30
CA PHE A 73 0.60 8.39 -4.85
C PHE A 73 0.66 6.93 -4.40
N ASP A 74 1.60 6.63 -3.51
CA ASP A 74 1.75 5.31 -2.91
C ASP A 74 1.13 5.32 -1.52
N LEU A 75 0.12 4.48 -1.29
CA LEU A 75 -0.54 4.32 0.01
C LEU A 75 -0.28 2.92 0.54
N MET A 76 0.40 2.84 1.67
CA MET A 76 0.53 1.61 2.42
C MET A 76 -0.68 1.43 3.34
N LEU A 77 -1.32 0.27 3.26
CA LEU A 77 -2.55 -0.07 3.97
C LEU A 77 -2.26 -1.19 4.96
N ILE A 78 -2.27 -0.88 6.25
CA ILE A 78 -1.91 -1.84 7.31
C ILE A 78 -3.11 -2.68 7.68
N MET A 79 -2.91 -4.00 7.70
CA MET A 79 -3.88 -4.99 8.14
C MET A 79 -3.65 -5.34 9.63
N ASP A 80 -4.21 -4.55 10.55
CA ASP A 80 -4.02 -4.73 12.01
C ASP A 80 -4.76 -5.94 12.61
N ASN A 81 -5.55 -6.64 11.82
CA ASN A 81 -6.32 -7.81 12.27
C ASN A 81 -5.61 -9.14 11.97
N LEU A 82 -4.37 -9.08 11.51
CA LEU A 82 -3.56 -10.24 11.19
C LEU A 82 -2.37 -10.25 12.14
N GLU A 83 -2.33 -11.23 13.03
CA GLU A 83 -1.21 -11.50 13.93
C GLU A 83 -0.33 -12.57 13.28
N LEU A 84 0.99 -12.33 13.29
CA LEU A 84 1.97 -13.26 12.75
C LEU A 84 2.27 -14.34 13.79
N ASP A 85 2.46 -15.57 13.32
CA ASP A 85 2.91 -16.66 14.17
C ASP A 85 4.44 -16.59 14.31
N ASP A 86 4.94 -16.66 15.54
CA ASP A 86 6.37 -16.68 15.88
C ASP A 86 7.00 -18.08 15.69
N ALA A 87 6.19 -19.09 15.32
CA ALA A 87 6.69 -20.43 15.11
C ALA A 87 7.75 -20.47 13.99
N PRO A 88 8.92 -21.09 14.24
CA PRO A 88 9.93 -21.24 13.21
C PRO A 88 9.37 -22.06 12.05
N PHE A 89 9.51 -21.54 10.83
CA PHE A 89 9.20 -22.30 9.63
C PHE A 89 10.26 -23.39 9.44
N GLU A 90 9.89 -24.64 9.71
CA GLU A 90 10.71 -25.77 9.27
C GLU A 90 10.47 -25.96 7.76
N GLU A 91 11.52 -25.77 6.95
CA GLU A 91 11.54 -25.98 5.50
C GLU A 91 11.33 -27.48 5.16
N GLU A 92 10.18 -28.05 5.50
CA GLU A 92 9.89 -29.48 5.30
C GLU A 92 9.33 -29.80 3.90
N ASP A 93 8.99 -28.78 3.09
CA ASP A 93 8.27 -28.95 1.82
C ASP A 93 9.13 -28.82 0.56
N GLY A 94 10.46 -28.65 0.70
CA GLY A 94 11.38 -28.61 -0.42
C GLY A 94 11.29 -27.34 -1.28
N PHE A 95 10.64 -26.28 -0.79
CA PHE A 95 10.79 -24.95 -1.38
C PHE A 95 12.15 -24.37 -0.98
N SER A 96 12.88 -23.85 -1.97
CA SER A 96 14.07 -23.04 -1.73
C SER A 96 13.68 -21.83 -0.87
N SER A 97 14.52 -21.47 0.10
CA SER A 97 14.40 -20.22 0.86
C SER A 97 14.04 -19.05 -0.08
N PRO A 98 13.17 -18.12 0.35
CA PRO A 98 12.71 -17.04 -0.51
C PRO A 98 13.89 -16.22 -1.05
N PRO A 99 13.78 -15.61 -2.25
CA PRO A 99 14.82 -14.74 -2.76
C PRO A 99 15.11 -13.58 -1.80
N PHE A 100 16.34 -13.06 -1.82
CA PHE A 100 16.72 -11.92 -0.98
C PHE A 100 15.73 -10.75 -1.09
N GLY A 101 15.26 -10.24 0.05
CA GLY A 101 14.23 -9.20 0.12
C GLY A 101 12.78 -9.71 0.06
N PHE A 102 12.56 -11.02 0.06
CA PHE A 102 11.23 -11.65 0.18
C PHE A 102 11.18 -12.51 1.44
N THR A 103 9.99 -12.65 2.01
CA THR A 103 9.74 -13.52 3.16
C THR A 103 8.42 -14.26 3.00
N THR A 104 8.29 -15.39 3.69
CA THR A 104 7.04 -16.13 3.87
C THR A 104 6.53 -15.90 5.28
N VAL A 105 5.23 -15.65 5.42
CA VAL A 105 4.61 -15.40 6.72
C VAL A 105 3.59 -16.48 7.05
N MET A 106 3.66 -16.98 8.27
CA MET A 106 2.59 -17.75 8.90
C MET A 106 1.77 -16.80 9.76
N ILE A 107 0.46 -16.97 9.74
CA ILE A 107 -0.42 -16.18 10.61
C ILE A 107 -0.83 -17.04 11.79
N ASP A 108 -0.94 -16.44 12.97
CA ASP A 108 -1.54 -17.13 14.11
C ASP A 108 -2.98 -17.48 13.71
N MET A 109 -3.23 -18.79 13.68
CA MET A 109 -4.41 -19.36 13.06
C MET A 109 -5.68 -19.18 13.90
N GLY A 110 -5.59 -18.81 15.19
CA GLY A 110 -6.74 -18.40 16.03
C GLY A 110 -8.04 -19.22 15.85
N GLU A 111 -9.23 -18.59 15.89
CA GLU A 111 -10.50 -19.25 15.52
C GLU A 111 -10.62 -19.41 13.98
N GLU A 112 -9.91 -20.44 13.49
CA GLU A 112 -9.48 -20.81 12.13
C GLU A 112 -10.41 -20.76 10.90
N ARG A 113 -11.64 -20.23 10.94
CA ARG A 113 -12.51 -20.24 9.74
C ARG A 113 -12.43 -19.00 8.85
N LEU A 114 -11.91 -17.90 9.37
CA LEU A 114 -11.91 -16.62 8.67
C LEU A 114 -10.89 -16.60 7.53
N TRP A 115 -9.67 -17.05 7.82
CA TRP A 115 -8.53 -16.96 6.92
C TRP A 115 -8.45 -18.13 5.93
N GLN A 116 -9.12 -19.25 6.19
CA GLN A 116 -9.19 -20.37 5.25
C GLN A 116 -10.11 -20.08 4.05
N GLN A 117 -11.02 -19.10 4.17
CA GLN A 117 -11.87 -18.66 3.06
C GLN A 117 -11.02 -18.07 1.93
N ASP A 118 -11.46 -18.26 0.68
CA ASP A 118 -10.75 -17.81 -0.53
C ASP A 118 -9.30 -18.32 -0.67
N ARG A 119 -8.91 -19.35 0.09
CA ARG A 119 -7.54 -19.92 0.07
C ARG A 119 -6.46 -18.89 0.42
N TRP A 120 -6.75 -17.97 1.34
CA TRP A 120 -5.73 -17.03 1.82
C TRP A 120 -4.63 -17.73 2.59
N VAL A 121 -4.95 -18.80 3.32
CA VAL A 121 -3.95 -19.64 3.99
C VAL A 121 -3.97 -21.06 3.46
N ASN A 122 -2.81 -21.71 3.45
CA ASN A 122 -2.72 -23.15 3.21
C ASN A 122 -3.07 -23.94 4.50
N ARG A 123 -2.96 -25.28 4.45
CA ARG A 123 -3.27 -26.13 5.61
C ARG A 123 -2.32 -25.96 6.81
N GLN A 124 -1.16 -25.33 6.59
CA GLN A 124 -0.14 -25.07 7.61
C GLN A 124 -0.22 -23.61 8.12
N GLY A 125 -1.18 -22.80 7.68
CA GLY A 125 -1.32 -21.40 8.09
C GLY A 125 -0.46 -20.40 7.29
N MET A 126 0.24 -20.86 6.25
CA MET A 126 1.05 -19.97 5.41
C MET A 126 0.17 -19.08 4.54
N LEU A 127 0.42 -17.77 4.59
CA LEU A 127 -0.34 -16.76 3.87
C LEU A 127 0.03 -16.73 2.38
N ASN A 128 -1.00 -16.75 1.53
CA ASN A 128 -0.88 -16.55 0.10
C ASN A 128 -1.12 -15.08 -0.25
N ALA A 129 -0.04 -14.29 -0.29
CA ALA A 129 -0.09 -12.86 -0.61
C ALA A 129 -0.82 -12.56 -1.94
N SER A 130 -0.68 -13.45 -2.94
CA SER A 130 -1.38 -13.30 -4.23
C SER A 130 -2.90 -13.44 -4.09
N GLN A 131 -3.39 -14.36 -3.26
CA GLN A 131 -4.83 -14.53 -3.02
C GLN A 131 -5.40 -13.40 -2.17
N VAL A 132 -4.67 -12.95 -1.14
CA VAL A 132 -5.05 -11.78 -0.35
C VAL A 132 -5.22 -10.56 -1.26
N LYS A 133 -4.22 -10.27 -2.11
CA LYS A 133 -4.29 -9.20 -3.11
C LYS A 133 -5.44 -9.40 -4.10
N ALA A 134 -5.67 -10.63 -4.56
CA ALA A 134 -6.73 -10.91 -5.52
C ALA A 134 -8.12 -10.62 -4.94
N VAL A 135 -8.38 -11.02 -3.68
CA VAL A 135 -9.63 -10.69 -2.99
C VAL A 135 -9.76 -9.18 -2.80
N PHE A 136 -8.72 -8.51 -2.29
CA PHE A 136 -8.72 -7.06 -2.12
C PHE A 136 -9.03 -6.33 -3.43
N GLY A 137 -8.35 -6.70 -4.52
CA GLY A 137 -8.60 -6.14 -5.84
C GLY A 137 -10.02 -6.39 -6.37
N ARG A 138 -10.63 -7.54 -6.07
CA ARG A 138 -12.04 -7.80 -6.41
C ARG A 138 -12.98 -6.87 -5.63
N LEU A 139 -12.75 -6.70 -4.32
CA LEU A 139 -13.56 -5.82 -3.46
C LEU A 139 -13.44 -4.36 -3.90
N VAL A 140 -12.22 -3.88 -4.19
CA VAL A 140 -11.96 -2.53 -4.71
C VAL A 140 -12.70 -2.30 -6.03
N ARG A 141 -12.61 -3.23 -7.00
CA ARG A 141 -13.38 -3.14 -8.26
C ARG A 141 -14.89 -3.11 -8.00
N GLY A 142 -15.38 -3.96 -7.09
CA GLY A 142 -16.78 -4.01 -6.72
C GLY A 142 -17.25 -2.68 -6.10
N ALA A 143 -16.44 -2.07 -5.24
CA ALA A 143 -16.72 -0.77 -4.64
C ALA A 143 -16.80 0.36 -5.69
N VAL A 144 -15.86 0.40 -6.64
CA VAL A 144 -15.87 1.38 -7.75
C VAL A 144 -17.16 1.29 -8.56
N VAL A 145 -17.60 0.07 -8.89
CA VAL A 145 -18.84 -0.17 -9.65
C VAL A 145 -20.07 0.25 -8.83
N GLU A 146 -20.15 -0.15 -7.56
CA GLU A 146 -21.31 0.12 -6.69
C GLU A 146 -21.48 1.62 -6.41
N LYS A 147 -20.38 2.33 -6.17
CA LYS A 147 -20.36 3.78 -5.98
C LYS A 147 -20.51 4.58 -7.28
N ARG A 148 -20.59 3.88 -8.43
CA ARG A 148 -20.78 4.46 -9.77
C ARG A 148 -19.68 5.44 -10.17
N TYR A 149 -18.46 5.20 -9.71
CA TYR A 149 -17.30 6.00 -10.09
C TYR A 149 -16.96 5.74 -11.57
N ARG A 150 -17.35 6.67 -12.45
CA ARG A 150 -17.10 6.59 -13.91
C ARG A 150 -15.71 7.05 -14.31
N ASN A 151 -15.06 7.79 -13.44
CA ASN A 151 -13.77 8.42 -13.65
C ASN A 151 -12.64 7.70 -12.90
N VAL A 152 -12.87 6.44 -12.51
CA VAL A 152 -11.93 5.62 -11.74
C VAL A 152 -11.78 4.28 -12.43
N ASP A 153 -10.56 3.99 -12.89
CA ASP A 153 -10.17 2.69 -13.41
C ASP A 153 -9.32 1.94 -12.39
N VAL A 154 -9.49 0.62 -12.31
CA VAL A 154 -8.74 -0.23 -11.37
C VAL A 154 -7.76 -1.12 -12.12
N LYS A 155 -6.48 -0.99 -11.80
CA LYS A 155 -5.39 -1.86 -12.28
C LYS A 155 -4.86 -2.71 -11.12
N SER A 156 -4.25 -3.83 -11.44
CA SER A 156 -3.59 -4.69 -10.45
C SER A 156 -2.30 -5.19 -11.08
N GLU A 157 -1.21 -4.55 -10.69
CA GLU A 157 0.16 -4.83 -11.16
C GLU A 157 1.07 -4.87 -9.92
N GLY A 158 2.15 -5.66 -9.96
CA GLY A 158 3.08 -5.79 -8.83
C GLY A 158 2.39 -6.16 -7.50
N PRO A 159 2.73 -5.52 -6.36
CA PRO A 159 2.07 -5.74 -5.07
C PRO A 159 0.79 -4.89 -4.87
N ALA A 160 0.59 -3.84 -5.68
CA ALA A 160 -0.46 -2.84 -5.46
C ALA A 160 -1.76 -3.11 -6.25
N VAL A 161 -2.88 -2.63 -5.71
CA VAL A 161 -4.10 -2.36 -6.48
C VAL A 161 -4.13 -0.86 -6.79
N THR A 162 -4.01 -0.50 -8.06
CA THR A 162 -3.87 0.89 -8.49
C THR A 162 -5.20 1.47 -8.93
N LEU A 163 -5.55 2.63 -8.41
CA LEU A 163 -6.67 3.45 -8.85
C LEU A 163 -6.17 4.55 -9.78
N LYS A 164 -6.64 4.55 -11.02
CA LYS A 164 -6.45 5.67 -11.96
C LYS A 164 -7.67 6.56 -11.91
N ILE A 165 -7.52 7.75 -11.35
CA ILE A 165 -8.60 8.69 -11.09
C ILE A 165 -8.45 9.89 -12.02
N THR A 166 -9.39 10.07 -12.94
CA THR A 166 -9.39 11.21 -13.87
C THR A 166 -10.31 12.31 -13.35
N LYS A 167 -9.82 13.56 -13.26
CA LYS A 167 -10.66 14.73 -12.94
C LYS A 167 -10.18 15.94 -13.72
N GLN A 168 -11.09 16.61 -14.42
CA GLN A 168 -10.82 17.83 -15.20
C GLN A 168 -9.60 17.69 -16.16
N GLY A 169 -9.46 16.54 -16.81
CA GLY A 169 -8.37 16.26 -17.75
C GLY A 169 -7.02 15.91 -17.11
N ARG A 170 -6.95 15.81 -15.78
CA ARG A 170 -5.78 15.26 -15.07
C ARG A 170 -6.04 13.84 -14.60
N GLU A 171 -5.04 12.99 -14.73
CA GLU A 171 -5.03 11.62 -14.20
C GLU A 171 -4.19 11.59 -12.91
N TYR A 172 -4.69 10.89 -11.90
CA TYR A 172 -4.00 10.58 -10.67
C TYR A 172 -3.91 9.05 -10.52
N SER A 173 -2.72 8.52 -10.33
CA SER A 173 -2.48 7.11 -10.04
C SER A 173 -2.27 6.95 -8.53
N VAL A 174 -3.12 6.16 -7.88
CA VAL A 174 -3.03 5.88 -6.44
C VAL A 174 -2.85 4.39 -6.23
N ASP A 175 -1.66 4.00 -5.79
CA ASP A 175 -1.30 2.62 -5.49
C ASP A 175 -1.73 2.25 -4.07
N LEU A 176 -2.58 1.24 -3.96
CA LEU A 176 -3.06 0.69 -2.68
C LEU A 176 -2.30 -0.60 -2.40
N THR A 177 -1.28 -0.53 -1.54
CA THR A 177 -0.43 -1.67 -1.19
C THR A 177 -0.79 -2.16 0.20
N LEU A 178 -1.25 -3.41 0.29
CA LEU A 178 -1.48 -4.06 1.59
C LEU A 178 -0.15 -4.35 2.28
N ALA A 179 -0.10 -4.13 3.58
CA ALA A 179 1.06 -4.39 4.42
C ALA A 179 0.64 -5.02 5.74
N ILE A 180 1.50 -5.91 6.23
CA ILE A 180 1.42 -6.50 7.57
C ILE A 180 2.50 -5.81 8.39
N LYS A 181 2.16 -5.37 9.59
CA LYS A 181 3.10 -4.71 10.48
C LYS A 181 3.64 -5.73 11.46
N ASP A 182 4.95 -5.91 11.43
CA ASP A 182 5.70 -6.67 12.42
C ASP A 182 6.54 -5.71 13.27
N TYR A 183 6.74 -6.06 14.55
CA TYR A 183 7.60 -5.34 15.48
C TYR A 183 9.00 -5.93 15.58
N THR A 184 9.23 -7.10 14.97
CA THR A 184 10.54 -7.74 14.86
C THR A 184 11.31 -7.24 13.63
N TRP A 185 12.63 -7.43 13.66
CA TRP A 185 13.50 -7.12 12.54
C TRP A 185 13.92 -8.43 11.86
N PRO A 186 13.87 -8.54 10.52
CA PRO A 186 14.29 -9.77 9.85
C PRO A 186 15.77 -10.07 10.11
N GLU A 187 16.10 -11.35 10.33
CA GLU A 187 17.48 -11.81 10.57
C GLU A 187 18.44 -11.35 9.46
N ASP A 188 17.98 -11.43 8.19
CA ASP A 188 18.73 -10.99 7.00
C ASP A 188 19.11 -9.49 7.01
N ALA A 189 18.50 -8.70 7.89
CA ALA A 189 18.72 -7.27 8.00
C ALA A 189 19.40 -6.87 9.32
N GLU A 190 19.78 -7.81 10.20
CA GLU A 190 20.40 -7.50 11.50
C GLU A 190 21.76 -6.78 11.41
N GLU A 191 22.44 -6.86 10.27
CA GLU A 191 23.75 -6.23 10.06
C GLU A 191 23.68 -4.71 9.75
N TRP A 192 22.50 -4.08 9.76
CA TRP A 192 22.27 -2.67 9.37
C TRP A 192 22.22 -1.67 10.54
#